data_AF-G0W4L6-F1
#
_entry.id   AF-G0W4L6-F1
#
_cell.length_a   1.000
_cell.length_b   1.000
_cell.length_c   1.000
_cell.angle_alpha   90.00
_cell.angle_beta   90.00
_cell.angle_gamma   90.00
#
_symmetry.space_group_name_H-M   'P 1'
#
loop_
_entity.id
_entity.type
_entity.pdbx_description
1 polymer ?
#
loop_
_entity_poly.entity_id
_entity_poly.type
_entity_poly.pdbx_seq_one_letter_code
_entity_poly.pdbx_strand_id
1 'polypeptide(L)'
;MVVLNPNNWHWVDKNTLPWTKDYLNEKLLIFSKATDDNTKLIKIVEISKIEGDSNVSQRKGKPICYFDLHVDISLEVLGRNEEDEEEEKQLGKGSLVIPEFMHDEDNFEIKLNGFTSDLKEVIQATFLPSFTEVLLNYQNDLIKSHSSDLQQK
;
A
#
# COMPACT_ATOMS: atom_id res chain seq x y z
N MET A 1 6.86 33.35 -6.89
CA MET A 1 5.56 34.06 -6.88
C MET A 1 4.54 33.08 -6.32
N VAL A 2 3.98 33.33 -5.14
CA VAL A 2 2.90 32.50 -4.58
C VAL A 2 1.61 32.90 -5.30
N VAL A 3 0.97 31.95 -5.98
CA VAL A 3 -0.35 32.17 -6.55
C VAL A 3 -1.33 32.15 -5.38
N LEU A 4 -1.89 33.31 -5.04
CA LEU A 4 -2.92 33.44 -4.01
C LEU A 4 -4.21 32.82 -4.57
N ASN A 5 -4.89 31.94 -3.83
CA ASN A 5 -6.21 31.40 -4.19
C ASN A 5 -7.30 32.02 -3.28
N PRO A 6 -7.59 33.33 -3.43
CA PRO A 6 -8.54 34.01 -2.56
C PRO A 6 -9.90 33.32 -2.63
N ASN A 7 -10.50 33.07 -1.46
CA ASN A 7 -11.76 32.34 -1.27
C ASN A 7 -11.79 30.89 -1.80
N ASN A 8 -10.64 30.33 -2.19
CA ASN A 8 -10.54 28.95 -2.66
C ASN A 8 -11.42 28.64 -3.89
N TRP A 9 -11.56 29.62 -4.78
CA TRP A 9 -12.41 29.53 -5.97
C TRP A 9 -11.69 28.95 -7.19
N HIS A 10 -10.36 28.96 -7.21
CA HIS A 10 -9.59 28.23 -8.21
C HIS A 10 -9.37 26.78 -7.76
N TRP A 11 -9.53 25.86 -8.70
CA TRP A 11 -9.15 24.48 -8.47
C TRP A 11 -7.64 24.41 -8.31
N VAL A 12 -7.19 23.83 -7.19
CA VAL A 12 -5.79 23.48 -6.97
C VAL A 12 -5.72 21.96 -7.06
N ASP A 13 -4.92 21.48 -7.99
CA ASP A 13 -4.61 20.06 -8.15
C ASP A 13 -3.12 19.85 -7.93
N LYS A 14 -2.78 18.96 -6.99
CA LYS A 14 -1.42 18.61 -6.63
C LYS A 14 -1.20 17.15 -6.96
N ASN A 15 -0.26 16.88 -7.87
CA ASN A 15 0.22 15.54 -8.12
C ASN A 15 0.95 15.02 -6.87
N THR A 16 0.44 13.94 -6.30
CA THR A 16 0.95 13.28 -5.09
C THR A 16 1.61 11.94 -5.39
N LEU A 17 1.66 11.49 -6.65
CA LEU A 17 2.28 10.21 -7.02
C LEU A 17 3.72 10.03 -6.50
N PRO A 18 4.61 11.05 -6.51
CA PRO A 18 5.94 10.90 -5.89
C PRO A 18 5.85 10.59 -4.40
N TRP A 19 4.99 11.29 -3.66
CA TRP A 19 4.78 11.07 -2.23
C TRP A 19 4.17 9.68 -1.97
N THR A 20 3.21 9.26 -2.79
CA THR A 20 2.59 7.93 -2.74
C THR A 20 3.63 6.83 -2.88
N LYS A 21 4.57 6.98 -3.82
CA LYS A 21 5.65 6.01 -4.04
C LYS A 21 6.51 5.87 -2.79
N ASP A 22 6.94 6.99 -2.21
CA ASP A 22 7.77 6.99 -1.01
C ASP A 22 7.01 6.39 0.19
N TYR A 23 5.76 6.83 0.39
CA TYR A 23 4.90 6.35 1.47
C TYR A 23 4.67 4.83 1.41
N LEU A 24 4.31 4.30 0.24
CA LEU A 24 4.05 2.86 0.09
C LEU A 24 5.34 2.06 0.25
N ASN A 25 6.49 2.55 -0.24
CA ASN A 25 7.79 1.90 0.00
C ASN A 25 8.11 1.83 1.50
N GLU A 26 8.01 2.93 2.22
CA GLU A 26 8.31 2.96 3.65
C GLU A 26 7.38 2.06 4.47
N LYS A 27 6.08 2.09 4.18
CA LYS A 27 5.07 1.34 4.95
C LYS A 27 5.05 -0.14 4.64
N LEU A 28 5.17 -0.52 3.37
CA LEU A 28 5.01 -1.91 2.95
C LEU A 28 6.30 -2.70 3.10
N LEU A 29 7.49 -2.12 2.93
CA LEU A 29 8.76 -2.86 3.08
C LEU A 29 9.02 -3.33 4.52
N ILE A 30 8.50 -2.62 5.51
CA ILE A 30 8.58 -3.03 6.93
C ILE A 30 7.46 -3.99 7.33
N PHE A 31 6.46 -4.20 6.46
CA PHE A 31 5.31 -5.04 6.77
C PHE A 31 5.66 -6.52 6.58
N SER A 32 5.38 -7.29 7.62
CA SER A 32 5.48 -8.75 7.59
C SER A 32 4.41 -9.34 8.50
N LYS A 33 4.02 -10.58 8.20
CA LYS A 33 2.98 -11.29 8.95
C LYS A 33 3.37 -12.75 9.15
N ALA A 34 3.42 -13.19 10.40
CA ALA A 34 3.54 -14.58 10.75
C ALA A 34 2.17 -15.26 10.75
N THR A 35 2.13 -16.57 10.47
CA THR A 35 0.94 -17.40 10.70
C THR A 35 0.66 -17.55 12.19
N ASP A 36 -0.59 -17.90 12.54
CA ASP A 36 -1.02 -17.97 13.94
C ASP A 36 -0.27 -19.04 14.75
N ASP A 37 0.20 -20.08 14.07
CA ASP A 37 1.06 -21.15 14.60
C ASP A 37 2.56 -20.78 14.56
N ASN A 38 2.91 -19.57 14.11
CA ASN A 38 4.28 -19.05 13.99
C ASN A 38 5.26 -19.92 13.16
N THR A 39 4.75 -20.85 12.35
CA THR A 39 5.57 -21.75 11.51
C THR A 39 6.00 -21.11 10.20
N LYS A 40 5.29 -20.06 9.75
CA LYS A 40 5.60 -19.35 8.50
C LYS A 40 5.58 -17.85 8.72
N LEU A 41 6.49 -17.16 8.06
CA LEU A 41 6.57 -15.70 8.01
C LEU A 41 6.52 -15.22 6.57
N ILE A 42 5.54 -14.38 6.28
CA ILE A 42 5.34 -13.76 4.97
C ILE A 42 5.93 -12.35 5.04
N LYS A 43 6.92 -12.07 4.20
CA LYS A 43 7.62 -10.77 4.12
C LYS A 43 7.46 -10.16 2.73
N ILE A 44 7.37 -8.84 2.69
CA ILE A 44 7.56 -8.09 1.45
C ILE A 44 9.06 -7.90 1.24
N VAL A 45 9.55 -8.29 0.06
CA VAL A 45 10.97 -8.19 -0.30
C VAL A 45 11.26 -6.86 -1.00
N GLU A 46 10.40 -6.52 -1.95
CA GLU A 46 10.53 -5.30 -2.75
C GLU A 46 9.16 -4.88 -3.29
N ILE A 47 9.03 -3.59 -3.59
CA ILE A 47 7.93 -3.08 -4.40
C ILE A 47 8.50 -2.82 -5.79
N SER A 48 8.16 -3.71 -6.73
CA SER A 48 8.71 -3.68 -8.07
C SER A 48 8.11 -2.53 -8.90
N LYS A 49 6.85 -2.16 -8.63
CA LYS A 49 6.13 -1.19 -9.44
C LYS A 49 5.03 -0.46 -8.66
N ILE A 50 4.97 0.86 -8.81
CA ILE A 50 3.85 1.72 -8.41
C ILE A 50 3.62 2.68 -9.57
N GLU A 51 2.51 2.54 -10.27
CA GLU A 51 2.13 3.36 -11.43
C GLU A 51 0.65 3.76 -11.35
N GLY A 52 0.26 4.73 -12.17
CA GLY A 52 -1.09 5.28 -12.18
C GLY A 52 -1.09 6.75 -11.74
N ASP A 53 -2.23 7.20 -11.24
CA ASP A 53 -2.48 8.59 -10.88
C ASP A 53 -2.73 8.73 -9.38
N SER A 54 -2.21 9.80 -8.79
CA SER A 54 -2.53 10.17 -7.42
C SER A 54 -2.48 11.68 -7.29
N ASN A 55 -3.59 12.23 -6.82
CA ASN A 55 -3.83 13.65 -6.75
C ASN A 55 -4.55 14.01 -5.46
N VAL A 56 -4.20 15.17 -4.90
CA VAL A 56 -4.98 15.82 -3.85
C VAL A 56 -5.37 17.20 -4.35
N SER A 57 -6.66 17.50 -4.23
CA SER A 57 -7.26 18.76 -4.61
C SER A 57 -8.06 19.37 -3.46
N GLN A 58 -8.49 20.62 -3.60
CA GLN A 58 -9.38 21.26 -2.62
C GLN A 58 -10.70 21.65 -3.26
N ARG A 59 -11.80 21.20 -2.67
CA ARG A 59 -13.16 21.53 -3.12
C ARG A 59 -13.98 22.08 -1.96
N LYS A 60 -14.50 23.30 -2.13
CA LYS A 60 -15.29 24.00 -1.09
C LYS A 60 -14.56 24.05 0.27
N GLY A 61 -13.25 24.29 0.25
CA GLY A 61 -12.41 24.34 1.45
C GLY A 61 -12.04 22.98 2.06
N LYS A 62 -12.56 21.86 1.54
CA LYS A 62 -12.22 20.52 2.00
C LYS A 62 -11.19 19.86 1.07
N PRO A 63 -10.12 19.25 1.59
CA PRO A 63 -9.23 18.43 0.78
C PRO A 63 -10.00 17.20 0.30
N ILE A 64 -9.81 16.85 -0.97
CA ILE A 64 -10.29 15.63 -1.60
C ILE A 64 -9.10 14.95 -2.28
N CYS A 65 -9.08 13.62 -2.32
CA CYS A 65 -8.09 12.88 -3.08
C CYS A 65 -8.76 12.15 -4.24
N TYR A 66 -7.96 11.84 -5.25
CA TYR A 66 -8.30 10.88 -6.28
C TYR A 66 -7.03 10.10 -6.57
N PHE A 67 -7.14 8.78 -6.62
CA PHE A 67 -6.03 7.92 -6.99
C PHE A 67 -6.56 6.67 -7.67
N ASP A 68 -5.74 6.16 -8.57
CA ASP A 68 -5.90 4.89 -9.25
C ASP A 68 -4.48 4.35 -9.48
N LEU A 69 -4.13 3.28 -8.76
CA LEU A 69 -2.77 2.79 -8.65
C LEU A 69 -2.68 1.31 -9.04
N HIS A 70 -1.73 1.01 -9.91
CA HIS A 70 -1.25 -0.33 -10.18
C HIS A 70 -0.01 -0.62 -9.33
N VAL A 71 -0.06 -1.67 -8.52
CA VAL A 71 1.00 -1.98 -7.53
C VAL A 71 1.49 -3.42 -7.70
N ASP A 72 2.79 -3.58 -7.97
CA ASP A 72 3.47 -4.88 -8.02
C ASP A 72 4.45 -5.01 -6.86
N ILE A 73 4.32 -6.10 -6.11
CA ILE A 73 5.09 -6.38 -4.90
C ILE A 73 5.67 -7.78 -4.99
N SER A 74 6.96 -7.93 -4.69
CA SER A 74 7.57 -9.26 -4.52
C SER A 74 7.43 -9.71 -3.08
N LEU A 75 6.96 -10.94 -2.91
CA LEU A 75 6.72 -11.58 -1.62
C LEU A 75 7.62 -12.79 -1.44
N GLU A 76 7.99 -13.03 -0.20
CA GLU A 76 8.71 -14.22 0.23
C GLU A 76 8.04 -14.85 1.44
N VAL A 77 7.94 -16.18 1.43
CA VAL A 77 7.44 -16.98 2.54
C VAL A 77 8.61 -17.77 3.11
N LEU A 78 8.90 -17.51 4.37
CA LEU A 78 9.95 -18.16 5.14
C LEU A 78 9.32 -19.15 6.12
N GLY A 79 9.92 -20.32 6.27
CA GLY A 79 9.60 -21.29 7.30
C GLY A 79 10.38 -20.96 8.56
N ARG A 80 9.69 -21.04 9.70
CA ARG A 80 10.27 -20.89 11.03
C ARG A 80 10.13 -22.22 11.77
N ASN A 81 11.23 -22.67 12.37
CA ASN A 81 11.22 -23.79 13.29
C ASN A 81 11.19 -23.24 14.72
N GLU A 82 10.41 -23.87 15.60
CA GLU A 82 10.34 -23.49 17.02
C GLU A 82 11.65 -23.76 17.77
N GLU A 83 12.52 -24.63 17.24
CA GLU A 83 13.78 -25.05 17.89
C GLU A 83 14.99 -24.18 17.51
N ASP A 84 14.98 -23.53 16.34
CA ASP A 84 16.07 -22.68 15.83
C ASP A 84 15.48 -21.48 15.07
N GLU A 85 15.35 -20.34 15.75
CA GLU A 85 14.84 -19.09 15.16
C GLU A 85 15.76 -18.51 14.06
N GLU A 86 17.02 -18.96 13.98
CA GLU A 86 18.02 -18.48 13.02
C GLU A 86 17.95 -19.18 11.65
N GLU A 87 17.37 -20.39 11.55
CA GLU A 87 17.21 -21.08 10.26
C GLU A 87 15.88 -20.72 9.59
N GLU A 88 15.79 -19.49 9.05
CA GLU A 88 14.70 -19.11 8.15
C GLU A 88 14.89 -19.82 6.79
N LYS A 89 14.19 -20.94 6.57
CA LYS A 89 14.20 -21.62 5.28
C LYS A 89 13.21 -20.96 4.32
N GLN A 90 13.70 -20.50 3.17
CA GLN A 90 12.82 -20.00 2.12
C GLN A 90 11.90 -21.12 1.59
N LEU A 91 10.59 -20.99 1.83
CA LEU A 91 9.56 -21.94 1.40
C LEU A 91 8.98 -21.57 0.03
N GLY A 92 8.96 -20.28 -0.31
CA GLY A 92 8.47 -19.83 -1.61
C GLY A 92 8.75 -18.35 -1.85
N LYS A 93 8.87 -17.98 -3.12
CA LYS A 93 8.97 -16.60 -3.58
C LYS A 93 7.99 -16.40 -4.72
N GLY A 94 7.34 -15.25 -4.74
CA GLY A 94 6.36 -14.91 -5.75
C GLY A 94 6.07 -13.43 -5.77
N SER A 95 4.97 -13.06 -6.42
CA SER A 95 4.54 -11.67 -6.48
C SER A 95 3.06 -11.52 -6.17
N LEU A 96 2.72 -10.36 -5.62
CA LEU A 96 1.38 -9.87 -5.36
C LEU A 96 1.16 -8.65 -6.26
N VAL A 97 0.11 -8.70 -7.07
CA VAL A 97 -0.26 -7.62 -8.00
C VAL A 97 -1.64 -7.12 -7.63
N ILE A 98 -1.74 -5.80 -7.47
CA ILE A 98 -3.01 -5.08 -7.33
C ILE A 98 -3.18 -4.27 -8.62
N PRO A 99 -4.01 -4.75 -9.57
CA PRO A 99 -4.15 -4.09 -10.86
C PRO A 99 -4.73 -2.68 -10.74
N GLU A 100 -5.70 -2.53 -9.84
CA GLU A 100 -6.48 -1.31 -9.63
C GLU A 100 -6.68 -1.13 -8.12
N PHE A 101 -5.98 -0.16 -7.54
CA PHE A 101 -6.20 0.32 -6.18
C PHE A 101 -6.72 1.76 -6.27
N MET A 102 -8.02 1.93 -6.05
CA MET A 102 -8.72 3.17 -6.36
C MET A 102 -9.33 3.84 -5.13
N HIS A 103 -9.63 5.14 -5.28
CA HIS A 103 -10.33 5.93 -4.26
C HIS A 103 -11.73 5.38 -3.96
N ASP A 104 -12.07 5.32 -2.66
CA ASP A 104 -13.37 4.85 -2.15
C ASP A 104 -13.73 3.40 -2.51
N GLU A 105 -12.74 2.57 -2.88
CA GLU A 105 -12.90 1.13 -3.06
C GLU A 105 -12.23 0.34 -1.93
N ASP A 106 -13.05 -0.39 -1.17
CA ASP A 106 -12.57 -1.25 -0.08
C ASP A 106 -12.31 -2.70 -0.53
N ASN A 107 -12.74 -3.05 -1.74
CA ASN A 107 -12.67 -4.41 -2.29
C ASN A 107 -12.05 -4.39 -3.69
N PHE A 108 -10.73 -4.53 -3.74
CA PHE A 108 -9.94 -4.57 -4.97
C PHE A 108 -9.37 -5.97 -5.23
N GLU A 109 -9.09 -6.26 -6.50
CA GLU A 109 -8.54 -7.55 -6.91
C GLU A 109 -7.07 -7.67 -6.50
N ILE A 110 -6.70 -8.80 -5.87
CA ILE A 110 -5.31 -9.12 -5.53
C ILE A 110 -4.93 -10.44 -6.22
N LYS A 111 -3.91 -10.38 -7.08
CA LYS A 111 -3.39 -11.53 -7.83
C LYS A 111 -2.09 -12.03 -7.22
N LEU A 112 -2.06 -13.32 -6.87
CA LEU A 112 -0.86 -14.00 -6.37
C LEU A 112 -0.23 -14.89 -7.45
N ASN A 113 1.02 -14.61 -7.80
CA ASN A 113 1.80 -15.30 -8.82
C ASN A 113 3.04 -15.98 -8.21
N GLY A 114 3.49 -17.09 -8.79
CA GLY A 114 4.71 -17.79 -8.36
C GLY A 114 4.58 -18.67 -7.11
N PHE A 115 3.43 -18.67 -6.44
CA PHE A 115 3.16 -19.51 -5.27
C PHE A 115 2.41 -20.81 -5.64
N THR A 116 2.68 -21.88 -4.90
CA THR A 116 1.87 -23.11 -4.92
C THR A 116 0.50 -22.87 -4.27
N SER A 117 -0.49 -23.71 -4.57
CA SER A 117 -1.87 -23.52 -4.10
C SER A 117 -1.96 -23.44 -2.57
N ASP A 118 -1.21 -24.29 -1.87
CA ASP A 118 -1.12 -24.33 -0.41
C ASP A 118 -0.56 -23.02 0.18
N LEU A 119 0.48 -22.43 -0.44
CA LEU A 119 1.02 -21.15 0.01
C LEU A 119 0.07 -19.98 -0.30
N LYS A 120 -0.66 -20.03 -1.42
CA LYS A 120 -1.65 -19.00 -1.74
C LYS A 120 -2.76 -18.95 -0.69
N GLU A 121 -3.28 -20.09 -0.29
CA GLU A 121 -4.32 -20.18 0.76
C GLU A 121 -3.84 -19.57 2.09
N VAL A 122 -2.60 -19.86 2.48
CA VAL A 122 -2.00 -19.29 3.70
C VAL A 122 -1.82 -17.77 3.59
N ILE A 123 -1.31 -17.27 2.46
CA ILE A 123 -1.16 -15.82 2.23
C ILE A 123 -2.53 -15.14 2.26
N GLN A 124 -3.54 -15.74 1.63
CA GLN A 124 -4.91 -15.21 1.60
C GLN A 124 -5.57 -15.17 2.97
N ALA A 125 -5.39 -16.21 3.79
CA ALA A 125 -6.01 -16.28 5.11
C ALA A 125 -5.32 -15.37 6.14
N THR A 126 -3.99 -15.26 6.10
CA THR A 126 -3.23 -14.62 7.18
C THR A 126 -2.72 -13.22 6.82
N PHE A 127 -2.13 -13.06 5.63
CA PHE A 127 -1.43 -11.83 5.26
C PHE A 127 -2.37 -10.80 4.63
N LEU A 128 -3.21 -11.21 3.68
CA LEU A 128 -4.07 -10.27 2.94
C LEU A 128 -5.00 -9.43 3.83
N PRO A 129 -5.66 -9.95 4.88
CA PRO A 129 -6.55 -9.12 5.70
C PRO A 129 -5.81 -7.95 6.36
N SER A 130 -4.68 -8.22 7.02
CA SER A 130 -3.87 -7.16 7.65
C SER A 130 -3.20 -6.26 6.61
N PHE A 131 -2.79 -6.80 5.46
CA PHE A 131 -2.19 -6.02 4.38
C PHE A 131 -3.22 -5.04 3.77
N THR A 132 -4.44 -5.49 3.52
CA THR A 132 -5.53 -4.65 3.02
C THR A 132 -5.88 -3.56 4.02
N GLU A 133 -5.93 -3.85 5.33
CA GLU A 133 -6.12 -2.81 6.36
C GLU A 133 -5.05 -1.70 6.30
N VAL A 134 -3.78 -2.07 6.08
CA VAL A 134 -2.70 -1.09 5.91
C VAL A 134 -2.91 -0.24 4.65
N LEU A 135 -3.32 -0.85 3.54
CA LEU A 135 -3.62 -0.14 2.30
C LEU A 135 -4.83 0.79 2.45
N LEU A 136 -5.91 0.38 3.11
CA LEU A 136 -7.09 1.24 3.30
C LEU A 136 -6.79 2.48 4.15
N ASN A 137 -5.76 2.43 5.00
CA ASN A 137 -5.29 3.61 5.74
C ASN A 137 -4.57 4.64 4.86
N TYR A 138 -4.08 4.27 3.67
CA TYR A 138 -3.40 5.16 2.74
C TYR A 138 -4.20 6.41 2.42
N GLN A 139 -5.50 6.26 2.12
CA GLN A 139 -6.37 7.40 1.76
C GLN A 139 -6.40 8.46 2.87
N ASN A 140 -6.54 8.03 4.12
CA ASN A 140 -6.55 8.92 5.27
C ASN A 140 -5.19 9.62 5.44
N ASP A 141 -4.10 8.89 5.29
CA ASP A 141 -2.74 9.43 5.41
C ASP A 141 -2.39 10.40 4.27
N LEU A 142 -2.84 10.12 3.05
CA LEU A 142 -2.69 11.00 1.87
C LEU A 142 -3.41 12.34 2.09
N ILE A 143 -4.67 12.31 2.54
CA ILE A 143 -5.40 13.53 2.84
C ILE A 143 -4.72 14.28 3.99
N LYS A 144 -4.34 13.58 5.06
CA LYS A 144 -3.74 14.21 6.24
C LYS A 144 -2.40 14.88 5.91
N SER A 145 -1.52 14.22 5.16
CA SER A 145 -0.20 14.75 4.79
C SER A 145 -0.29 16.01 3.91
N HIS A 146 -1.31 16.10 3.04
CA HIS A 146 -1.46 17.22 2.11
C HIS A 146 -2.54 18.24 2.51
N SER A 147 -3.34 17.97 3.54
CA SER A 147 -4.37 18.89 4.05
C SER A 147 -3.80 20.20 4.60
N SER A 148 -2.60 20.15 5.19
CA SER A 148 -1.95 21.34 5.78
C SER A 148 -1.35 22.27 4.72
N ASP A 149 -0.84 21.72 3.63
CA ASP A 149 -0.31 22.49 2.49
C ASP A 149 -1.39 23.30 1.75
N LEU A 150 -2.65 22.86 1.84
CA LEU A 150 -3.80 23.49 1.18
C LEU A 150 -4.44 24.61 2.01
N GLN A 151 -4.02 24.79 3.27
CA GLN A 151 -4.46 25.90 4.10
C GLN A 151 -3.53 27.10 3.88
N GLN A 152 -3.82 27.93 2.88
CA GLN A 152 -3.24 29.28 2.84
C GLN A 152 -3.78 30.07 4.04
N LYS A 153 -2.89 30.45 4.96
CA LYS A 153 -3.15 31.51 5.96
C LYS A 153 -3.37 32.86 5.27
#